data_AF-A0A4U7FDE5-F1
#
_entry.id   AF-A0A4U7FDE5-F1
#
_cell.length_a   1.000
_cell.length_b   1.000
_cell.length_c   1.000
_cell.angle_alpha   90.00
_cell.angle_beta   90.00
_cell.angle_gamma   90.00
#
_symmetry.space_group_name_H-M   'P 1'
#
loop_
_entity.id
_entity.type
_entity.pdbx_description
1 polymer ?
#
loop_
_entity_poly.entity_id
_entity_poly.type
_entity_poly.pdbx_seq_one_letter_code
_entity_poly.pdbx_strand_id
1 'polypeptide(L)'
;MTVRPLRDRRYVVETDGGTYVVALDAGTCTCPDHAIRGLRCKHLRRVAMEVTAGSVPAPDERVGACAVCGAETFVPLDDPGSHLCDRHAFEPGEVVRDRESDERLVVVAVTTERADAYRTGEDRTVDGYATNAAYGAHEPVVEAVYADAVRPGRGVGDCERYAFPASRLTRRGD
;
A
#
# COMPACT_ATOMS: atom_id res chain seq x y z
N MET A 1 -4.43 -25.22 12.78
CA MET A 1 -5.56 -24.38 12.32
C MET A 1 -4.99 -23.35 11.37
N THR A 2 -5.29 -23.52 10.09
CA THR A 2 -4.78 -22.66 9.01
C THR A 2 -5.84 -21.64 8.64
N VAL A 3 -5.44 -20.38 8.45
CA VAL A 3 -6.35 -19.29 8.04
C VAL A 3 -5.97 -18.86 6.64
N ARG A 4 -6.96 -18.69 5.77
CA ARG A 4 -6.79 -18.21 4.40
C ARG A 4 -7.83 -17.14 4.08
N PRO A 5 -7.44 -15.96 3.55
CA PRO A 5 -8.39 -14.94 3.14
C PRO A 5 -9.15 -15.36 1.88
N LEU A 6 -10.39 -14.91 1.77
CA LEU A 6 -11.22 -14.96 0.57
C LEU A 6 -11.34 -13.55 -0.02
N ARG A 7 -11.68 -13.45 -1.31
CA ARG A 7 -11.84 -12.16 -2.03
C ARG A 7 -13.09 -11.36 -1.64
N ASP A 8 -13.85 -11.83 -0.67
CA ASP A 8 -15.14 -11.27 -0.26
C ASP A 8 -15.18 -10.93 1.24
N ARG A 9 -14.04 -10.50 1.79
CA ARG A 9 -13.89 -10.05 3.19
C ARG A 9 -14.07 -11.16 4.23
N ARG A 10 -14.06 -12.41 3.79
CA ARG A 10 -14.21 -13.60 4.65
C ARG A 10 -12.92 -14.40 4.69
N TYR A 11 -12.87 -15.34 5.61
CA TYR A 11 -11.72 -16.19 5.85
C TYR A 11 -12.16 -17.65 5.92
N VAL A 12 -11.39 -18.52 5.28
CA VAL A 12 -11.49 -19.96 5.48
C VAL A 12 -10.56 -20.35 6.61
N VAL A 13 -11.10 -21.10 7.57
CA VAL A 13 -10.37 -21.64 8.70
C VAL A 13 -10.42 -23.15 8.62
N GLU A 14 -9.27 -23.76 8.33
CA GLU A 14 -9.09 -25.21 8.22
C GLU A 14 -8.61 -25.78 9.56
N THR A 15 -9.30 -26.80 10.06
CA THR A 15 -9.00 -27.48 11.33
C THR A 15 -9.15 -28.98 11.16
N ASP A 16 -8.65 -29.75 12.12
CA ASP A 16 -8.87 -31.21 12.17
C ASP A 16 -10.36 -31.59 12.25
N GLY A 17 -11.20 -30.68 12.76
CA GLY A 17 -12.65 -30.86 12.87
C GLY A 17 -13.46 -30.40 11.66
N GLY A 18 -12.80 -29.90 10.61
CA GLY A 18 -13.41 -29.40 9.39
C GLY A 18 -13.02 -27.98 9.02
N THR A 19 -13.67 -27.47 7.97
CA THR A 19 -13.41 -26.18 7.35
C THR A 19 -14.58 -25.24 7.59
N TYR A 20 -14.30 -24.04 8.11
CA TYR A 20 -15.32 -23.05 8.46
C TYR A 20 -15.03 -21.71 7.79
N VAL A 21 -16.09 -20.98 7.47
CA VAL A 21 -16.00 -19.61 6.95
C VAL A 21 -16.26 -18.64 8.08
N VAL A 22 -15.41 -17.64 8.21
CA VAL A 22 -15.47 -16.58 9.20
C VAL A 22 -15.63 -15.25 8.49
N ALA A 23 -16.63 -14.45 8.89
CA ALA A 23 -16.74 -13.06 8.51
C ALA A 23 -16.42 -12.22 9.75
N LEU A 24 -15.23 -11.64 9.79
CA LEU A 24 -14.71 -10.97 10.98
C LEU A 24 -15.55 -9.72 11.33
N ASP A 25 -15.88 -8.90 10.32
CA ASP A 25 -16.70 -7.69 10.47
C ASP A 25 -18.11 -7.99 10.98
N ALA A 26 -18.72 -9.05 10.47
CA ALA A 26 -20.03 -9.50 10.92
C ALA A 26 -19.97 -10.24 12.26
N GLY A 27 -18.78 -10.55 12.76
CA GLY A 27 -18.58 -11.36 13.96
C GLY A 27 -19.14 -12.77 13.85
N THR A 28 -19.25 -13.32 12.62
CA THR A 28 -19.90 -14.61 12.37
C THR A 28 -18.93 -15.71 11.95
N CYS A 29 -19.31 -16.95 12.25
CA CYS A 29 -18.60 -18.14 11.83
C CYS A 29 -19.57 -19.28 11.50
N THR A 30 -19.30 -20.06 10.45
CA THR A 30 -20.15 -21.20 10.07
C THR A 30 -19.98 -22.44 10.96
N CYS A 31 -19.08 -22.40 11.96
CA CYS A 31 -18.88 -23.54 12.85
C CYS A 31 -20.09 -23.77 13.78
N PRO A 32 -20.35 -25.01 14.22
CA PRO A 32 -21.50 -25.34 15.08
C PRO A 32 -21.57 -24.51 16.37
N ASP A 33 -20.42 -24.21 17.00
CA ASP A 33 -20.37 -23.39 18.22
C ASP A 33 -20.93 -21.98 18.02
N HIS A 34 -20.79 -21.43 16.83
CA HIS A 34 -21.36 -20.13 16.51
C HIS A 34 -22.77 -20.27 15.92
N ALA A 35 -22.94 -21.13 14.92
CA ALA A 35 -24.21 -21.29 14.20
C ALA A 35 -25.37 -21.81 15.06
N ILE A 36 -25.09 -22.67 16.04
CA ILE A 36 -26.10 -23.28 16.91
C ILE A 36 -26.16 -22.58 18.27
N ARG A 37 -25.00 -22.24 18.84
CA ARG A 37 -24.91 -21.72 20.22
C ARG A 37 -24.69 -20.21 20.31
N GLY A 38 -24.45 -19.51 19.21
CA GLY A 38 -24.18 -18.07 19.18
C GLY A 38 -22.89 -17.65 19.89
N LEU A 39 -21.97 -18.59 20.15
CA LEU A 39 -20.76 -18.29 20.93
C LEU A 39 -19.70 -17.58 20.06
N ARG A 40 -18.86 -16.75 20.71
CA ARG A 40 -17.59 -16.29 20.12
C ARG A 40 -16.62 -17.46 20.07
N CYS A 41 -16.66 -18.18 18.96
CA CYS A 41 -15.90 -19.41 18.78
C CYS A 41 -14.38 -19.16 18.68
N LYS A 42 -13.60 -20.25 18.77
CA LYS A 42 -12.14 -20.18 18.62
C LYS A 42 -11.71 -19.72 17.21
N HIS A 43 -12.52 -19.94 16.18
CA HIS A 43 -12.20 -19.56 14.80
C HIS A 43 -12.22 -18.05 14.62
N LEU A 44 -13.23 -17.36 15.15
CA LEU A 44 -13.29 -15.89 15.18
C LEU A 44 -12.06 -15.31 15.89
N ARG A 45 -11.72 -15.86 17.06
CA ARG A 45 -10.53 -15.44 17.82
C ARG A 45 -9.25 -15.67 17.01
N ARG A 46 -9.12 -16.82 16.35
CA ARG A 46 -7.95 -17.13 15.52
C ARG A 46 -7.79 -16.16 14.36
N VAL A 47 -8.85 -15.87 13.61
CA VAL A 47 -8.81 -14.91 12.49
C VAL A 47 -8.44 -13.53 13.00
N ALA A 48 -9.04 -13.07 14.10
CA ALA A 48 -8.68 -11.79 14.70
C ALA A 48 -7.19 -11.72 15.06
N MET A 49 -6.64 -12.79 15.65
CA MET A 49 -5.21 -12.85 16.00
C MET A 49 -4.29 -12.80 14.78
N GLU A 50 -4.61 -13.51 13.69
CA GLU A 50 -3.81 -13.50 12.47
C GLU A 50 -3.86 -12.13 11.76
N VAL A 51 -5.05 -11.51 11.69
CA VAL A 51 -5.20 -10.14 11.17
C VAL A 51 -4.40 -9.14 12.01
N THR A 52 -4.52 -9.20 13.35
CA THR A 52 -3.73 -8.33 14.24
C THR A 52 -2.22 -8.57 14.14
N ALA A 53 -1.80 -9.79 13.83
CA ALA A 53 -0.39 -10.13 13.62
C ALA A 53 0.14 -9.73 12.23
N GLY A 54 -0.72 -9.27 11.31
CA GLY A 54 -0.34 -8.94 9.93
C GLY A 54 0.05 -10.16 9.09
N SER A 55 -0.39 -11.37 9.45
CA SER A 55 -0.10 -12.60 8.70
C SER A 55 -1.14 -12.91 7.61
N VAL A 56 -2.33 -12.29 7.70
CA VAL A 56 -3.39 -12.31 6.68
C VAL A 56 -3.98 -10.90 6.57
N PRO A 57 -4.50 -10.50 5.39
CA PRO A 57 -5.05 -9.17 5.19
C PRO A 57 -6.27 -8.92 6.11
N ALA A 58 -6.46 -7.66 6.50
CA ALA A 58 -7.68 -7.21 7.14
C ALA A 58 -8.91 -7.36 6.20
N PRO A 59 -10.15 -7.27 6.74
CA PRO A 59 -11.35 -7.51 5.94
C PRO A 59 -11.53 -6.54 4.76
N ASP A 60 -11.01 -5.32 4.88
CA ASP A 60 -10.97 -4.28 3.86
C ASP A 60 -9.70 -4.29 3.01
N GLU A 61 -8.87 -5.31 3.16
CA GLU A 61 -7.62 -5.50 2.42
C GLU A 61 -7.64 -6.78 1.57
N ARG A 62 -6.66 -6.86 0.66
CA ARG A 62 -6.34 -8.07 -0.09
C ARG A 62 -4.84 -8.23 -0.20
N VAL A 63 -4.43 -9.46 -0.52
CA VAL A 63 -3.07 -9.73 -0.98
C VAL A 63 -2.83 -9.02 -2.32
N GLY A 64 -1.84 -8.13 -2.34
CA GLY A 64 -1.31 -7.43 -3.49
C GLY A 64 0.20 -7.64 -3.64
N ALA A 65 0.81 -6.91 -4.57
CA ALA A 65 2.25 -6.94 -4.78
C ALA A 65 2.79 -5.51 -4.84
N CYS A 66 3.95 -5.29 -4.25
CA CYS A 66 4.66 -4.03 -4.35
C CYS A 66 5.08 -3.77 -5.80
N ALA A 67 4.75 -2.59 -6.31
CA ALA A 67 5.06 -2.17 -7.68
C ALA A 67 6.56 -1.96 -7.95
N VAL A 68 7.41 -1.95 -6.91
CA VAL A 68 8.87 -1.76 -7.06
C VAL A 68 9.61 -3.09 -6.98
N CYS A 69 9.37 -3.90 -5.94
CA CYS A 69 10.12 -5.15 -5.71
C CYS A 69 9.30 -6.43 -5.92
N GLY A 70 8.00 -6.35 -6.18
CA GLY A 70 7.12 -7.50 -6.34
C GLY A 70 6.82 -8.27 -5.05
N ALA A 71 7.34 -7.84 -3.89
CA ALA A 71 7.03 -8.47 -2.61
C ALA A 71 5.53 -8.42 -2.31
N GLU A 72 5.02 -9.49 -1.71
CA GLU A 72 3.64 -9.53 -1.22
C GLU A 72 3.42 -8.43 -0.19
N THR A 73 2.29 -7.73 -0.29
CA THR A 73 1.87 -6.68 0.63
C THR A 73 0.36 -6.64 0.71
N PHE A 74 -0.20 -6.18 1.82
CA PHE A 74 -1.64 -5.97 1.93
C PHE A 74 -2.00 -4.60 1.38
N VAL A 75 -3.04 -4.56 0.57
CA VAL A 75 -3.50 -3.36 -0.13
C VAL A 75 -5.01 -3.24 0.03
N PRO A 76 -5.60 -2.04 -0.09
CA PRO A 76 -7.05 -1.89 -0.02
C PRO A 76 -7.76 -2.81 -1.03
N LEU A 77 -8.80 -3.50 -0.57
CA LEU A 77 -9.52 -4.52 -1.34
C LEU A 77 -10.03 -3.98 -2.68
N ASP A 78 -10.63 -2.79 -2.62
CA ASP A 78 -11.38 -2.18 -3.71
C ASP A 78 -10.54 -1.14 -4.49
N ASP A 79 -9.24 -0.98 -4.17
CA ASP A 79 -8.33 -0.09 -4.89
C ASP A 79 -7.55 -0.86 -5.97
N PRO A 80 -7.78 -0.57 -7.27
CA PRO A 80 -7.04 -1.18 -8.37
C PRO A 80 -5.68 -0.52 -8.64
N GLY A 81 -5.31 0.51 -7.87
CA GLY A 81 -4.09 1.28 -8.04
C GLY A 81 -2.80 0.50 -7.83
N SER A 82 -1.70 1.20 -8.03
CA SER A 82 -0.34 0.71 -7.84
C SER A 82 0.11 0.98 -6.41
N HIS A 83 0.57 -0.06 -5.72
CA HIS A 83 0.82 -0.02 -4.27
C HIS A 83 2.27 -0.36 -3.94
N LEU A 84 2.75 0.13 -2.80
CA LEU A 84 4.10 -0.11 -2.29
C LEU A 84 4.02 -0.94 -1.02
N CYS A 85 5.01 -1.80 -0.78
CA CYS A 85 5.20 -2.39 0.55
C CYS A 85 5.84 -1.36 1.49
N ASP A 86 5.82 -1.61 2.79
CA ASP A 86 6.41 -0.72 3.81
C ASP A 86 7.85 -0.30 3.49
N ARG A 87 8.65 -1.23 2.93
CA ARG A 87 10.03 -0.94 2.51
C ARG A 87 10.11 0.13 1.43
N HIS A 88 9.11 0.31 0.58
CA HIS A 88 9.10 1.30 -0.48
C HIS A 88 8.08 2.43 -0.25
N ALA A 89 7.24 2.35 0.78
CA ALA A 89 6.15 3.30 1.06
C ALA A 89 6.65 4.63 1.63
N PHE A 90 6.33 5.77 1.03
CA PHE A 90 6.74 7.07 1.54
C PHE A 90 5.64 7.72 2.39
N GLU A 91 6.03 8.58 3.32
CA GLU A 91 5.09 9.40 4.09
C GLU A 91 5.17 10.88 3.68
N PRO A 92 4.04 11.60 3.59
CA PRO A 92 4.07 13.06 3.42
C PRO A 92 4.93 13.75 4.49
N GLY A 93 5.82 14.63 4.04
CA GLY A 93 6.82 15.30 4.87
C GLY A 93 8.17 14.58 4.98
N GLU A 94 8.28 13.35 4.48
CA GLU A 94 9.53 12.60 4.46
C GLU A 94 10.57 13.26 3.54
N VAL A 95 11.84 13.26 3.97
CA VAL A 95 12.96 13.77 3.15
C VAL A 95 13.63 12.62 2.42
N VAL A 96 13.57 12.67 1.10
CA VAL A 96 14.14 11.67 0.18
C VAL A 96 15.20 12.29 -0.72
N ARG A 97 15.90 11.46 -1.49
CA ARG A 97 16.84 11.88 -2.53
C ARG A 97 16.35 11.46 -3.89
N ASP A 98 16.54 12.32 -4.87
CA ASP A 98 16.41 11.96 -6.27
C ASP A 98 17.65 11.18 -6.72
N ARG A 99 17.49 9.95 -7.22
CA ARG A 99 18.61 9.17 -7.75
C ARG A 99 19.28 9.81 -8.98
N GLU A 100 18.57 10.62 -9.75
CA GLU A 100 19.12 11.23 -10.97
C GLU A 100 19.95 12.49 -10.68
N SER A 101 19.55 13.32 -9.71
CA SER A 101 20.23 14.58 -9.40
C SER A 101 20.99 14.59 -8.06
N ASP A 102 20.81 13.58 -7.22
CA ASP A 102 21.24 13.53 -5.81
C ASP A 102 20.68 14.68 -4.94
N GLU A 103 19.69 15.42 -5.44
CA GLU A 103 19.07 16.50 -4.70
C GLU A 103 18.07 15.99 -3.66
N ARG A 104 17.90 16.78 -2.61
CA ARG A 104 16.96 16.46 -1.54
C ARG A 104 15.57 16.97 -1.88
N LEU A 105 14.60 16.10 -1.68
CA LEU A 105 13.18 16.35 -1.91
C LEU A 105 12.42 16.14 -0.61
N VAL A 106 11.29 16.83 -0.46
CA VAL A 106 10.30 16.59 0.59
C VAL A 106 9.06 16.02 -0.06
N VAL A 107 8.65 14.82 0.35
CA VAL A 107 7.44 14.16 -0.15
C VAL A 107 6.22 14.97 0.25
N VAL A 108 5.32 15.20 -0.70
CA VAL A 108 4.06 15.92 -0.50
C VAL A 108 2.88 14.97 -0.51
N ALA A 109 2.88 14.03 -1.45
CA ALA A 109 1.83 13.02 -1.57
C ALA A 109 2.39 11.75 -2.18
N VAL A 110 1.80 10.62 -1.80
CA VAL A 110 1.99 9.33 -2.47
C VAL A 110 0.66 8.97 -3.10
N THR A 111 0.66 8.79 -4.42
CA THR A 111 -0.54 8.40 -5.16
C THR A 111 -0.55 6.89 -5.37
N THR A 112 -1.69 6.35 -5.80
CA THR A 112 -1.78 4.98 -6.32
C THR A 112 -1.88 4.97 -7.85
N GLU A 113 -1.73 6.13 -8.50
CA GLU A 113 -1.79 6.26 -9.94
C GLU A 113 -0.44 5.91 -10.57
N ARG A 114 -0.48 5.12 -11.63
CA ARG A 114 0.73 4.62 -12.32
C ARG A 114 1.44 5.74 -13.06
N ALA A 115 2.76 5.66 -13.15
CA ALA A 115 3.58 6.65 -13.86
C ALA A 115 3.21 6.81 -15.35
N ASP A 116 2.66 5.77 -15.99
CA ASP A 116 2.15 5.80 -17.37
C ASP A 116 0.71 6.31 -17.53
N ALA A 117 0.04 6.62 -16.43
CA ALA A 117 -1.32 7.15 -16.41
C ALA A 117 -1.34 8.59 -15.88
N TYR A 118 -0.55 8.86 -14.82
CA TYR A 118 -0.50 10.14 -14.15
C TYR A 118 -0.01 11.24 -15.07
N ARG A 119 -0.81 12.29 -15.26
CA ARG A 119 -0.46 13.45 -16.09
C ARG A 119 0.04 14.62 -15.26
N THR A 120 1.18 15.17 -15.64
CA THR A 120 1.72 16.40 -15.06
C THR A 120 0.97 17.64 -15.57
N GLY A 121 1.28 18.81 -15.01
CA GLY A 121 0.75 20.09 -15.49
C GLY A 121 1.07 20.42 -16.95
N GLU A 122 2.04 19.70 -17.56
CA GLU A 122 2.40 19.82 -18.97
C GLU A 122 1.62 18.84 -19.89
N ASP A 123 0.61 18.15 -19.36
CA ASP A 123 -0.15 17.08 -20.04
C ASP A 123 0.73 15.92 -20.54
N ARG A 124 1.86 15.69 -19.88
CA ARG A 124 2.78 14.57 -20.13
C ARG A 124 2.71 13.56 -18.99
N THR A 125 2.81 12.26 -19.30
CA THR A 125 2.90 11.22 -18.28
C THR A 125 4.25 11.23 -17.59
N VAL A 126 4.30 10.78 -16.34
CA VAL A 126 5.55 10.75 -15.57
C VAL A 126 6.58 9.82 -16.23
N ASP A 127 6.16 8.67 -16.75
CA ASP A 127 7.04 7.75 -17.48
C ASP A 127 7.55 8.31 -18.82
N GLY A 128 6.84 9.28 -19.40
CA GLY A 128 7.16 9.90 -20.68
C GLY A 128 8.36 10.87 -20.62
N TYR A 129 8.85 11.22 -19.43
CA TYR A 129 10.09 11.99 -19.30
C TYR A 129 11.31 11.09 -19.51
N ALA A 130 12.25 11.52 -20.36
CA ALA A 130 13.43 10.72 -20.70
C ALA A 130 14.29 10.34 -19.48
N THR A 131 14.36 11.21 -18.47
CA THR A 131 15.04 10.93 -17.19
C THR A 131 14.38 9.81 -16.39
N ASN A 132 13.15 9.42 -16.74
CA ASN A 132 12.42 8.35 -16.07
C ASN A 132 12.44 7.01 -16.82
N ALA A 133 13.14 6.91 -17.95
CA ALA A 133 13.15 5.72 -18.79
C ALA A 133 13.70 4.46 -18.09
N ALA A 134 14.49 4.62 -17.02
CA ALA A 134 15.04 3.52 -16.23
C ALA A 134 14.11 3.02 -15.11
N TYR A 135 12.97 3.67 -14.89
CA TYR A 135 12.02 3.34 -13.83
C TYR A 135 10.77 2.67 -14.39
N GLY A 136 10.08 1.89 -13.56
CA GLY A 136 8.89 1.15 -13.95
C GLY A 136 7.72 2.09 -14.25
N ALA A 137 7.22 2.05 -15.49
CA ALA A 137 5.99 2.73 -15.91
C ALA A 137 4.74 2.38 -15.06
N HIS A 138 4.78 1.22 -14.40
CA HIS A 138 3.71 0.74 -13.53
C HIS A 138 3.83 1.18 -12.07
N GLU A 139 4.96 1.79 -11.69
CA GLU A 139 5.15 2.28 -10.33
C GLU A 139 4.18 3.42 -10.02
N PRO A 140 3.73 3.55 -8.77
CA PRO A 140 2.94 4.70 -8.37
C PRO A 140 3.77 5.97 -8.41
N VAL A 141 3.08 7.09 -8.54
CA VAL A 141 3.70 8.42 -8.53
C VAL A 141 3.81 8.96 -7.11
N VAL A 142 4.99 9.51 -6.81
CA VAL A 142 5.25 10.28 -5.61
C VAL A 142 5.39 11.75 -6.00
N GLU A 143 4.57 12.61 -5.41
CA GLU A 143 4.71 14.06 -5.53
C GLU A 143 5.70 14.56 -4.48
N ALA A 144 6.66 15.38 -4.89
CA ALA A 144 7.63 15.98 -3.99
C ALA A 144 8.04 17.40 -4.41
N VAL A 145 8.63 18.14 -3.48
CA VAL A 145 9.20 19.47 -3.71
C VAL A 145 10.69 19.46 -3.39
N TYR A 146 11.50 20.21 -4.12
CA TYR A 146 12.92 20.35 -3.78
C TYR A 146 13.10 21.06 -2.45
N ALA A 147 13.89 20.46 -1.55
CA ALA A 147 14.10 20.98 -0.21
C ALA A 147 14.71 22.39 -0.22
N ASP A 148 15.57 22.70 -1.20
CA ASP A 148 16.21 24.02 -1.32
C ASP A 148 15.24 25.13 -1.80
N ALA A 149 14.06 24.75 -2.30
CA ALA A 149 12.98 25.67 -2.64
C ALA A 149 12.15 26.09 -1.42
N VAL A 150 12.21 25.33 -0.32
CA VAL A 150 11.54 25.60 0.94
C VAL A 150 12.37 26.61 1.74
N ARG A 151 11.76 27.72 2.15
CA ARG A 151 12.46 28.82 2.86
C ARG A 151 11.60 29.39 3.98
N PRO A 152 12.17 30.11 4.96
CA PRO A 152 11.36 30.85 5.92
C PRO A 152 10.34 31.74 5.21
N GLY A 153 9.05 31.54 5.51
CA GLY A 153 7.94 32.27 4.86
C GLY A 153 7.43 31.69 3.54
N ARG A 154 8.01 30.58 3.05
CA ARG A 154 7.52 29.82 1.89
C ARG A 154 7.48 28.33 2.25
N GLY A 155 6.29 27.84 2.57
CA GLY A 155 6.09 26.46 2.99
C GLY A 155 6.08 25.49 1.81
N VAL A 156 6.05 24.19 2.12
CA VAL A 156 5.95 23.10 1.12
C VAL A 156 4.75 23.29 0.19
N GLY A 157 3.63 23.82 0.70
CA GLY A 157 2.42 24.07 -0.10
C GLY A 157 2.56 25.17 -1.15
N ASP A 158 3.55 26.07 -1.01
CA ASP A 158 3.80 27.20 -1.92
C ASP A 158 4.92 26.88 -2.94
N CYS A 159 5.48 25.67 -2.86
CA CYS A 159 6.53 25.18 -3.74
C CYS A 159 5.95 24.48 -4.96
N GLU A 160 6.69 24.55 -6.07
CA GLU A 160 6.36 23.79 -7.26
C GLU A 160 6.52 22.29 -6.97
N ARG A 161 5.47 21.52 -7.30
CA ARG A 161 5.43 20.08 -7.08
C ARG A 161 5.90 19.35 -8.32
N TYR A 162 6.72 18.35 -8.11
CA TYR A 162 7.24 17.45 -9.13
C TYR A 162 6.76 16.04 -8.85
N ALA A 163 6.52 15.29 -9.92
CA ALA A 163 6.01 13.92 -9.87
C ALA A 163 7.11 12.94 -10.31
N PHE A 164 7.35 11.91 -9.51
CA PHE A 164 8.43 10.94 -9.73
C PHE A 164 7.88 9.50 -9.64
N PRO A 165 8.42 8.55 -10.43
CA PRO A 165 8.21 7.13 -10.17
C PRO A 165 8.77 6.78 -8.77
N ALA A 166 8.05 5.97 -8.00
CA ALA A 166 8.41 5.67 -6.61
C ALA A 166 9.85 5.22 -6.43
N SER A 167 10.36 4.32 -7.28
CA SER A 167 11.71 3.79 -7.14
C SER A 167 12.78 4.85 -7.40
N ARG A 168 12.51 5.92 -8.18
CA ARG A 168 13.49 7.01 -8.42
C ARG A 168 13.90 7.71 -7.13
N LEU A 169 13.05 7.67 -6.10
CA LEU A 169 13.30 8.29 -4.82
C LEU A 169 13.93 7.28 -3.84
N THR A 170 14.98 7.68 -3.14
CA THR A 170 15.60 6.88 -2.09
C THR A 170 15.49 7.56 -0.74
N ARG A 171 15.28 6.76 0.32
CA ARG A 171 15.32 7.29 1.68
C ARG A 171 16.75 7.60 2.09
N ARG A 172 16.91 8.48 3.07
CA ARG A 172 18.21 8.77 3.67
C ARG A 172 18.79 7.51 4.31
N GLY A 173 19.91 7.02 3.76
CA GLY A 173 20.71 5.95 4.37
C GLY A 173 20.77 4.63 3.61
N ASP A 174 20.08 4.53 2.46
CA ASP A 174 20.24 3.45 1.49
C ASP A 174 21.32 3.77 0.44
#